data_AF-A0A353NP81-F1
#
_entry.id   AF-A0A353NP81-F1
#
_cell.length_a   1.000
_cell.length_b   1.000
_cell.length_c   1.000
_cell.angle_alpha   90.00
_cell.angle_beta   90.00
_cell.angle_gamma   90.00
#
_symmetry.space_group_name_H-M   'P 1'
#
loop_
_entity.id
_entity.type
_entity.pdbx_description
1 polymer ?
#
loop_
_entity_poly.entity_id
_entity_poly.type
_entity_poly.pdbx_seq_one_letter_code
_entity_poly.pdbx_strand_id
1 'polypeptide(L)'
;MRRLLYGMALIAVFIAIFAVLLEGVFFGFGKSPYDHSLLGIIINLLYEGTALIAFEITRSWLVNRFFRRRAFLDIAGISLLFTFLLLPLNRLFNLQGAKELTEFVGASLFPGLAENILTTYLAFWGGPVPAIIYRGGLLVFERLSPLLPSGENWVMAALIGTLVPLVTLILIQQIYKEESREAKPSRQETGYLPWAGAGLASILIIWFCLGVFSYSPRVILSGSMMPVMNIGDVAILHTIPGSEAKLRDIVMFPVGSMKVTHRIIDVEKAEEGRYFTTKGDANGEPESDLLAEQDVQGKVVMIIPKLGYLTLWLRGAWN
;
A
#
# COMPACT_ATOMS: atom_id res chain seq x y z
N MET A 1 -19.73 4.00 22.76
CA MET A 1 -19.49 4.90 21.60
C MET A 1 -18.27 5.82 21.66
N ARG A 2 -18.16 6.87 22.51
CA ARG A 2 -16.98 7.77 22.43
C ARG A 2 -15.65 7.07 22.76
N ARG A 3 -15.62 6.27 23.83
CA ARG A 3 -14.43 5.47 24.21
C ARG A 3 -14.03 4.48 23.11
N LEU A 4 -15.02 3.88 22.45
CA LEU A 4 -14.82 2.99 21.31
C LEU A 4 -14.08 3.70 20.17
N LEU A 5 -14.54 4.89 19.77
CA LEU A 5 -13.91 5.67 18.70
C LEU A 5 -12.49 6.10 19.03
N TYR A 6 -12.17 6.37 20.31
CA TYR A 6 -10.80 6.66 20.74
C TYR A 6 -9.90 5.43 20.62
N GLY A 7 -10.40 4.25 21.02
CA GLY A 7 -9.69 2.99 20.83
C GLY A 7 -9.46 2.65 19.36
N MET A 8 -10.47 2.84 18.52
CA MET A 8 -10.37 2.70 17.06
C MET A 8 -9.35 3.65 16.45
N ALA A 9 -9.31 4.91 16.88
CA ALA A 9 -8.32 5.86 16.41
C ALA A 9 -6.89 5.45 16.81
N LEU A 10 -6.67 4.90 18.01
CA LEU A 10 -5.37 4.36 18.40
C LEU A 10 -4.97 3.14 17.56
N ILE A 11 -5.91 2.25 17.25
CA ILE A 11 -5.67 1.11 16.37
C ILE A 11 -5.32 1.59 14.96
N ALA A 12 -6.01 2.62 14.46
CA ALA A 12 -5.70 3.26 13.19
C ALA A 12 -4.26 3.79 13.14
N VAL A 13 -3.79 4.45 14.23
CA VAL A 13 -2.40 4.87 14.38
C VAL A 13 -1.45 3.67 14.30
N PHE A 14 -1.73 2.62 15.07
CA PHE A 14 -0.88 1.42 15.08
C PHE A 14 -0.78 0.76 13.71
N ILE A 15 -1.91 0.58 13.01
CA ILE A 15 -1.96 -0.01 11.67
C ILE A 15 -1.12 0.83 10.69
N ALA A 16 -1.26 2.15 10.75
CA ALA A 16 -0.53 3.06 9.87
C ALA A 16 0.97 3.08 10.15
N ILE A 17 1.38 3.16 11.42
CA ILE A 17 2.79 3.08 11.80
C ILE A 17 3.39 1.74 11.37
N PHE A 18 2.67 0.63 11.60
CA PHE A 18 3.15 -0.69 11.19
C PHE A 18 3.34 -0.79 9.68
N ALA A 19 2.40 -0.25 8.89
CA ALA A 19 2.54 -0.18 7.44
C ALA A 19 3.78 0.64 7.04
N VAL A 20 4.01 1.82 7.63
CA VAL A 20 5.22 2.62 7.35
C VAL A 20 6.51 1.87 7.74
N LEU A 21 6.52 1.17 8.88
CA LEU A 21 7.67 0.38 9.31
C LEU A 21 7.96 -0.79 8.36
N LEU A 22 6.93 -1.49 7.89
CA LEU A 22 7.13 -2.56 6.92
C LEU A 22 7.65 -2.01 5.59
N GLU A 23 7.21 -0.83 5.14
CA GLU A 23 7.78 -0.16 3.97
C GLU A 23 9.30 0.00 4.13
N GLY A 24 9.74 0.52 5.28
CA GLY A 24 11.17 0.66 5.58
C GLY A 24 11.92 -0.68 5.63
N VAL A 25 11.27 -1.77 6.05
CA VAL A 25 11.87 -3.11 6.03
C VAL A 25 12.12 -3.60 4.59
N PHE A 26 11.21 -3.31 3.65
CA PHE A 26 11.36 -3.78 2.26
C PHE A 26 12.19 -2.84 1.38
N PHE A 27 12.10 -1.53 1.59
CA PHE A 27 12.71 -0.50 0.73
C PHE A 27 13.83 0.29 1.41
N GLY A 28 14.17 -0.07 2.64
CA GLY A 28 15.24 0.56 3.42
C GLY A 28 14.78 1.76 4.24
N PHE A 29 15.56 2.05 5.28
CA PHE A 29 15.37 3.21 6.14
C PHE A 29 16.37 4.32 5.81
N GLY A 30 15.87 5.54 5.69
CA GLY A 30 16.66 6.77 5.68
C GLY A 30 16.75 7.40 7.06
N LYS A 31 17.73 8.30 7.24
CA LYS A 31 17.77 9.16 8.42
C LYS A 31 16.62 10.17 8.35
N SER A 32 15.95 10.36 9.47
CA SER A 32 14.93 11.39 9.59
C SER A 32 15.49 12.78 9.27
N PRO A 33 14.74 13.61 8.52
CA PRO A 33 15.14 14.97 8.19
C PRO A 33 14.90 15.96 9.35
N TYR A 34 14.29 15.52 10.46
CA TYR A 34 13.89 16.38 11.56
C TYR A 34 14.99 16.56 12.59
N ASP A 35 15.01 17.74 13.24
CA ASP A 35 15.89 17.98 14.38
C ASP A 35 15.42 17.20 15.61
N HIS A 36 16.22 16.22 16.01
CA HIS A 36 16.00 15.37 17.18
C HIS A 36 16.59 15.94 18.47
N SER A 37 17.08 17.19 18.47
CA SER A 37 17.37 17.91 19.71
C SER A 37 16.09 18.11 20.53
N LEU A 38 16.20 18.15 21.87
CA LEU A 38 15.02 18.35 22.74
C LEU A 38 14.24 19.61 22.36
N LEU A 39 14.94 20.69 22.00
CA LEU A 39 14.34 21.95 21.61
C LEU A 39 13.71 21.86 20.22
N GLY A 40 14.37 21.21 19.26
CA GLY A 40 13.82 20.95 17.92
C GLY A 40 12.53 20.12 17.97
N ILE A 41 12.50 19.07 18.79
CA ILE A 41 11.31 18.25 19.03
C ILE A 41 10.17 19.09 19.61
N ILE A 42 10.44 19.89 20.64
CA ILE A 42 9.41 20.75 21.26
C ILE A 42 8.84 21.74 20.25
N ILE A 43 9.70 22.40 19.46
CA ILE A 43 9.25 23.37 18.46
C ILE A 43 8.40 22.69 17.38
N ASN A 44 8.86 21.56 16.83
CA ASN A 44 8.14 20.83 15.79
C ASN A 44 6.76 20.36 16.28
N LEU A 45 6.69 19.80 17.49
CA LEU A 45 5.43 19.33 18.08
C LEU A 45 4.50 20.49 18.41
N LEU A 46 5.00 21.64 18.89
CA LEU A 46 4.16 22.80 19.18
C LEU A 46 3.62 23.43 17.90
N TYR A 47 4.49 23.71 16.93
CA TYR A 47 4.11 24.37 15.68
C TYR A 47 3.10 23.53 14.89
N GLU A 48 3.39 22.25 14.66
CA GLU A 48 2.52 21.40 13.85
C GLU A 48 1.36 20.82 14.65
N GLY A 49 1.57 20.49 15.92
CA GLY A 49 0.52 19.97 16.78
C GLY A 49 -0.60 20.99 16.99
N THR A 50 -0.28 22.28 17.18
CA THR A 50 -1.32 23.33 17.29
C THR A 50 -2.09 23.51 16.00
N ALA A 51 -1.40 23.55 14.85
CA ALA A 51 -2.06 23.63 13.54
C ALA A 51 -2.98 22.43 13.29
N LEU A 52 -2.51 21.23 13.58
CA LEU A 52 -3.29 19.99 13.47
C LEU A 52 -4.55 20.04 14.33
N ILE A 53 -4.43 20.37 15.61
CA ILE A 53 -5.57 20.48 16.52
C ILE A 53 -6.59 21.51 16.01
N ALA A 54 -6.12 22.67 15.51
CA ALA A 54 -6.98 23.69 14.95
C ALA A 54 -7.76 23.19 13.72
N PHE A 55 -7.10 22.45 12.81
CA PHE A 55 -7.76 21.85 11.66
C PHE A 55 -8.83 20.81 12.08
N GLU A 56 -8.53 19.94 13.04
CA GLU A 56 -9.48 18.92 13.49
C GLU A 56 -10.69 19.48 14.23
N ILE A 57 -10.50 20.54 15.03
CA ILE A 57 -11.61 21.28 15.66
C ILE A 57 -12.48 21.93 14.59
N THR A 58 -11.85 22.59 13.61
CA THR A 58 -12.56 23.23 12.49
C THR A 58 -13.35 22.21 11.67
N ARG A 59 -12.75 21.06 11.37
CA ARG A 59 -13.40 19.96 10.66
C ARG A 59 -14.63 19.47 11.41
N SER A 60 -14.48 19.24 12.72
CA SER A 60 -15.59 18.77 13.57
C SER A 60 -16.71 19.80 13.67
N TRP A 61 -16.38 21.08 13.71
CA TRP A 61 -17.36 22.16 13.67
C TRP A 61 -18.13 22.18 12.33
N LEU A 62 -17.41 22.07 11.20
CA LEU A 62 -18.02 22.02 9.86
C LEU A 62 -18.95 20.82 9.72
N VAL A 63 -18.52 19.63 10.16
CA VAL A 63 -19.35 18.42 10.14
C VAL A 63 -20.64 18.63 10.92
N ASN A 64 -20.56 19.14 12.15
CA ASN A 64 -21.74 19.40 12.97
C ASN A 64 -22.66 20.50 12.39
N ARG A 65 -22.08 21.48 11.69
CA ARG A 65 -22.83 22.60 11.11
C ARG A 65 -23.60 22.22 9.86
N PHE A 66 -22.94 21.50 8.95
CA PHE A 66 -23.49 21.14 7.65
C PHE A 66 -24.29 19.83 7.67
N PHE A 67 -24.26 19.07 8.77
CA PHE A 67 -25.02 17.85 8.93
C PHE A 67 -26.53 18.05 8.75
N ARG A 68 -27.02 17.86 7.51
CA ARG A 68 -28.45 17.92 7.18
C ARG A 68 -28.79 16.91 6.08
N ARG A 69 -29.47 15.84 6.52
CA ARG A 69 -30.16 14.80 5.71
C ARG A 69 -29.29 13.85 4.86
N ARG A 70 -28.08 14.20 4.41
CA ARG A 70 -27.25 13.32 3.55
C ARG A 70 -25.81 13.15 4.06
N ALA A 71 -25.65 12.38 5.14
CA ALA A 71 -24.36 12.15 5.80
C ALA A 71 -23.19 11.78 4.86
N PHE A 72 -23.45 10.98 3.81
CA PHE A 72 -22.41 10.60 2.85
C PHE A 72 -21.88 11.79 2.03
N LEU A 73 -22.77 12.66 1.54
CA LEU A 73 -22.36 13.83 0.75
C LEU A 73 -21.64 14.85 1.61
N ASP A 74 -22.07 15.01 2.87
CA ASP A 74 -21.46 15.93 3.82
C ASP A 74 -20.01 15.50 4.14
N ILE A 75 -19.80 14.19 4.39
CA ILE A 75 -18.45 13.63 4.61
C ILE A 75 -17.59 13.81 3.35
N ALA A 76 -18.10 13.46 2.16
CA ALA A 76 -17.35 13.60 0.92
C ALA A 76 -16.95 15.05 0.63
N GLY A 77 -17.88 16.00 0.79
CA GLY A 77 -17.63 17.42 0.55
C GLY A 77 -16.62 18.03 1.52
N ILE A 78 -16.73 17.72 2.82
CA ILE A 78 -15.78 18.20 3.82
C ILE A 78 -14.40 17.56 3.62
N SER A 79 -14.35 16.27 3.27
CA SER A 79 -13.07 15.59 3.00
C SER A 79 -12.36 16.21 1.80
N LEU A 80 -13.09 16.49 0.71
CA LEU A 80 -12.54 17.20 -0.45
C LEU A 80 -12.03 18.59 -0.08
N LEU A 81 -12.82 19.37 0.69
CA LEU A 81 -12.42 20.69 1.15
C LEU A 81 -11.08 20.68 1.88
N PHE A 82 -10.93 19.81 2.88
CA PHE A 82 -9.68 19.72 3.64
C PHE A 82 -8.53 19.15 2.81
N THR A 83 -8.82 18.24 1.88
CA THR A 83 -7.81 17.74 0.94
C THR A 83 -7.23 18.91 0.14
N PHE A 84 -8.08 19.73 -0.50
CA PHE A 84 -7.62 20.88 -1.27
C PHE A 84 -6.93 21.95 -0.43
N LEU A 85 -7.41 22.18 0.80
CA LEU A 85 -6.82 23.17 1.71
C LEU A 85 -5.40 22.79 2.15
N LEU A 86 -5.15 21.48 2.32
CA LEU A 86 -3.87 20.95 2.79
C LEU A 86 -2.94 20.49 1.65
N LEU A 87 -3.35 20.66 0.38
CA LEU A 87 -2.49 20.32 -0.75
C LEU A 87 -1.25 21.24 -0.81
N PRO A 88 -0.05 20.70 -1.09
CA PRO A 88 1.15 21.50 -1.27
C PRO A 88 1.10 22.26 -2.60
N LEU A 89 0.46 23.44 -2.58
CA LEU A 89 0.28 24.30 -3.76
C LEU A 89 1.62 24.69 -4.41
N ASN A 90 2.67 24.85 -3.61
CA ASN A 90 4.02 25.12 -4.10
C ASN A 90 4.53 24.02 -5.05
N ARG A 91 4.25 22.74 -4.78
CA ARG A 91 4.61 21.64 -5.69
C ARG A 91 3.75 21.67 -6.93
N LEU A 92 2.46 21.94 -6.79
CA LEU A 92 1.52 22.00 -7.92
C LEU A 92 1.90 23.08 -8.95
N PHE A 93 2.31 24.27 -8.50
CA PHE A 93 2.68 25.36 -9.40
C PHE A 93 4.06 25.20 -10.05
N ASN A 94 4.89 24.29 -9.55
CA ASN A 94 6.25 24.07 -10.04
C ASN A 94 6.40 22.83 -10.93
N LEU A 95 5.29 22.19 -11.34
CA LEU A 95 5.32 20.99 -12.17
C LEU A 95 5.81 21.30 -13.59
N GLN A 96 6.83 20.58 -14.06
CA GLN A 96 7.46 20.74 -15.38
C GLN A 96 7.18 19.57 -16.34
N GLY A 97 6.30 18.62 -15.97
CA GLY A 97 5.93 17.54 -16.89
C GLY A 97 4.88 16.55 -16.39
N ALA A 98 4.50 15.62 -17.26
CA ALA A 98 3.49 14.59 -16.98
C ALA A 98 3.91 13.59 -15.89
N LYS A 99 5.20 13.27 -15.80
CA LYS A 99 5.75 12.42 -14.74
C LYS A 99 5.56 13.05 -13.37
N GLU A 100 5.97 14.31 -13.21
CA GLU A 100 5.83 15.05 -11.95
C GLU A 100 4.36 15.24 -11.57
N LEU A 101 3.48 15.48 -12.56
CA LEU A 101 2.03 15.52 -12.32
C LEU A 101 1.52 14.18 -11.78
N THR A 102 1.97 13.06 -12.35
CA THR A 102 1.57 11.72 -11.91
C THR A 102 2.07 11.43 -10.50
N GLU A 103 3.31 11.79 -10.20
CA GLU A 103 3.91 11.68 -8.86
C GLU A 103 3.16 12.55 -7.85
N PHE A 104 2.81 13.79 -8.21
CA PHE A 104 2.05 14.68 -7.34
C PHE A 104 0.65 14.13 -7.05
N VAL A 105 -0.08 13.70 -8.08
CA VAL A 105 -1.43 13.14 -7.91
C VAL A 105 -1.36 11.86 -7.07
N GLY A 106 -0.43 10.96 -7.39
CA GLY A 106 -0.25 9.70 -6.69
C GLY A 106 0.18 9.87 -5.23
N ALA A 107 1.22 10.66 -4.97
CA ALA A 107 1.84 10.76 -3.65
C ALA A 107 1.21 11.84 -2.75
N SER A 108 0.49 12.82 -3.31
CA SER A 108 -0.11 13.92 -2.52
C SER A 108 -1.64 13.89 -2.53
N LEU A 109 -2.28 13.80 -3.70
CA LEU A 109 -3.72 13.94 -3.81
C LEU A 109 -4.48 12.72 -3.27
N PHE A 110 -4.13 11.49 -3.71
CA PHE A 110 -4.86 10.30 -3.29
C PHE A 110 -4.68 9.95 -1.81
N PRO A 111 -3.45 9.93 -1.25
CA PRO A 111 -3.25 9.77 0.19
C PRO A 111 -3.97 10.85 1.00
N GLY A 112 -3.82 12.12 0.59
CA GLY A 112 -4.48 13.24 1.25
C GLY A 112 -6.00 13.08 1.27
N LEU A 113 -6.60 12.66 0.16
CA LEU A 113 -8.04 12.40 0.09
C LEU A 113 -8.46 11.25 1.01
N ALA A 114 -7.75 10.12 0.97
CA ALA A 114 -8.06 8.96 1.80
C ALA A 114 -7.96 9.28 3.30
N GLU A 115 -6.90 9.98 3.72
CA GLU A 115 -6.72 10.44 5.10
C GLU A 115 -7.82 11.40 5.53
N ASN A 116 -8.21 12.34 4.66
CA ASN A 116 -9.28 13.30 4.94
C ASN A 116 -10.65 12.63 5.04
N ILE A 117 -10.93 11.57 4.26
CA ILE A 117 -12.16 10.78 4.40
C ILE A 117 -12.20 10.09 5.76
N LEU A 118 -11.11 9.41 6.15
CA LEU A 118 -11.04 8.73 7.45
C LEU A 118 -11.20 9.72 8.62
N THR A 119 -10.47 10.83 8.59
CA THR A 119 -10.50 11.83 9.67
C THR A 119 -11.83 12.56 9.75
N THR A 120 -12.48 12.83 8.62
CA THR A 120 -13.85 13.38 8.58
C THR A 120 -14.87 12.38 9.13
N TYR A 121 -14.70 11.09 8.84
CA TYR A 121 -15.56 10.04 9.41
C TYR A 121 -15.38 9.91 10.93
N LEU A 122 -14.13 9.95 11.42
CA LEU A 122 -13.82 9.96 12.85
C LEU A 122 -14.41 11.20 13.54
N ALA A 123 -14.27 12.38 12.91
CA ALA A 123 -14.83 13.63 13.39
C ALA A 123 -16.36 13.59 13.47
N PHE A 124 -16.99 12.98 12.47
CA PHE A 124 -18.44 12.82 12.37
C PHE A 124 -19.02 12.05 13.56
N TRP A 125 -18.41 10.92 13.95
CA TRP A 125 -18.95 10.08 15.03
C TRP A 125 -18.43 10.44 16.42
N GLY A 126 -17.20 10.97 16.52
CA GLY A 126 -16.51 11.12 17.80
C GLY A 126 -16.06 12.54 18.14
N GLY A 127 -16.39 13.53 17.32
CA GLY A 127 -15.91 14.90 17.45
C GLY A 127 -14.41 15.02 17.12
N PRO A 128 -13.71 16.07 17.55
CA PRO A 128 -12.33 16.31 17.11
C PRO A 128 -11.33 15.32 17.68
N VAL A 129 -11.60 14.75 18.86
CA VAL A 129 -10.63 13.97 19.63
C VAL A 129 -10.11 12.72 18.90
N PRO A 130 -10.94 11.82 18.32
CA PRO A 130 -10.42 10.65 17.61
C PRO A 130 -9.63 11.04 16.35
N ALA A 131 -10.01 12.11 15.65
CA ALA A 131 -9.25 12.60 14.51
C ALA A 131 -7.89 13.19 14.92
N ILE A 132 -7.84 13.90 16.06
CA ILE A 132 -6.60 14.36 16.70
C ILE A 132 -5.72 13.20 17.13
N ILE A 133 -6.30 12.15 17.74
CA ILE A 133 -5.56 10.94 18.14
C ILE A 133 -4.91 10.31 16.90
N TYR A 134 -5.68 10.13 15.82
CA TYR A 134 -5.17 9.52 14.60
C TYR A 134 -4.05 10.35 13.97
N ARG A 135 -4.32 11.59 13.57
CA ARG A 135 -3.31 12.40 12.87
C ARG A 135 -2.16 12.81 13.79
N GLY A 136 -2.46 13.09 15.07
CA GLY A 136 -1.45 13.43 16.07
C GLY A 136 -0.52 12.25 16.36
N GLY A 137 -1.03 11.03 16.41
CA GLY A 137 -0.21 9.82 16.54
C GLY A 137 0.76 9.64 15.37
N LEU A 138 0.28 9.87 14.14
CA LEU A 138 1.13 9.84 12.95
C LEU A 138 2.19 10.95 12.95
N LEU A 139 1.79 12.18 13.30
CA LEU A 139 2.70 13.31 13.43
C LEU A 139 3.80 13.02 14.46
N VAL A 140 3.43 12.54 15.65
CA VAL A 140 4.38 12.20 16.70
C VAL A 140 5.35 11.12 16.23
N PHE A 141 4.86 10.08 15.57
CA PHE A 141 5.73 9.03 15.01
C PHE A 141 6.70 9.59 13.96
N GLU A 142 6.19 10.34 12.98
CA GLU A 142 6.99 10.92 11.90
C GLU A 142 8.09 11.84 12.45
N ARG A 143 7.76 12.67 13.45
CA ARG A 143 8.70 13.67 13.99
C ARG A 143 9.68 13.14 15.03
N LEU A 144 9.29 12.13 15.79
CA LEU A 144 10.17 11.54 16.81
C LEU A 144 11.01 10.38 16.28
N SER A 145 10.57 9.70 15.22
CA SER A 145 11.31 8.55 14.71
C SER A 145 12.66 8.99 14.12
N PRO A 146 13.80 8.43 14.56
CA PRO A 146 15.10 8.72 13.97
C PRO A 146 15.28 8.08 12.58
N LEU A 147 14.47 7.04 12.30
CA LEU A 147 14.50 6.27 11.07
C LEU A 147 13.12 6.29 10.43
N LEU A 148 13.06 6.73 9.17
CA LEU A 148 11.86 6.73 8.34
C LEU A 148 12.17 5.95 7.05
N PRO A 149 11.17 5.44 6.32
CA PRO A 149 11.43 4.85 5.00
C PRO A 149 12.20 5.83 4.11
N SER A 150 13.13 5.30 3.30
CA SER A 150 14.02 6.10 2.44
C SER A 150 13.28 7.04 1.47
N GLY A 151 12.01 6.74 1.17
CA GLY A 151 11.16 7.56 0.30
C GLY A 151 11.51 7.45 -1.19
N GLU A 152 12.39 6.53 -1.58
CA GLU A 152 12.83 6.34 -2.97
C GLU A 152 11.69 5.83 -3.87
N ASN A 153 10.72 5.11 -3.29
CA ASN A 153 9.58 4.54 -4.02
C ASN A 153 8.29 5.31 -3.73
N TRP A 154 8.07 6.41 -4.46
CA TRP A 154 6.85 7.23 -4.32
C TRP A 154 5.56 6.45 -4.58
N VAL A 155 5.60 5.41 -5.43
CA VAL A 155 4.45 4.56 -5.72
C VAL A 155 4.02 3.82 -4.46
N MET A 156 5.00 3.36 -3.68
CA MET A 156 4.71 2.64 -2.45
C MET A 156 4.15 3.55 -1.37
N ALA A 157 4.74 4.74 -1.20
CA ALA A 157 4.20 5.77 -0.33
C ALA A 157 2.75 6.16 -0.72
N ALA A 158 2.46 6.29 -2.02
CA ALA A 158 1.13 6.55 -2.54
C ALA A 158 0.14 5.42 -2.21
N LEU A 159 0.55 4.17 -2.41
CA LEU A 159 -0.26 3.00 -2.10
C LEU A 159 -0.57 2.90 -0.60
N ILE A 160 0.45 3.02 0.25
CA ILE A 160 0.30 2.93 1.71
C ILE A 160 -0.56 4.08 2.21
N GLY A 161 -0.21 5.31 1.84
CA GLY A 161 -0.94 6.52 2.24
C GLY A 161 -2.40 6.54 1.79
N THR A 162 -2.75 5.82 0.72
CA THR A 162 -4.14 5.70 0.25
C THR A 162 -4.87 4.50 0.88
N LEU A 163 -4.27 3.32 0.85
CA LEU A 163 -4.93 2.08 1.26
C LEU A 163 -5.11 1.97 2.77
N VAL A 164 -4.11 2.40 3.55
CA VAL A 164 -4.15 2.29 5.00
C VAL A 164 -5.35 3.07 5.59
N PRO A 165 -5.57 4.35 5.25
CA PRO A 165 -6.74 5.07 5.76
C PRO A 165 -8.07 4.45 5.32
N LEU A 166 -8.16 3.95 4.08
CA LEU A 166 -9.39 3.35 3.53
C LEU A 166 -9.72 2.00 4.19
N VAL A 167 -8.73 1.11 4.33
CA VAL A 167 -8.90 -0.17 5.03
C VAL A 167 -9.29 0.09 6.48
N THR A 168 -8.61 1.02 7.13
CA THR A 168 -8.93 1.45 8.50
C THR A 168 -10.36 1.97 8.60
N LEU A 169 -10.80 2.82 7.67
CA LEU A 169 -12.17 3.31 7.61
C LEU A 169 -13.19 2.17 7.51
N ILE A 170 -12.93 1.18 6.65
CA ILE A 170 -13.82 0.01 6.48
C ILE A 170 -13.91 -0.79 7.78
N LEU A 171 -12.79 -1.02 8.48
CA LEU A 171 -12.78 -1.72 9.77
C LEU A 171 -13.58 -0.96 10.83
N ILE A 172 -13.36 0.35 10.94
CA ILE A 172 -14.09 1.20 11.89
C ILE A 172 -15.60 1.15 11.59
N GLN A 173 -15.98 1.22 10.32
CA GLN A 173 -17.39 1.09 9.91
C GLN A 173 -17.98 -0.28 10.28
N GLN A 174 -17.23 -1.37 10.10
CA GLN A 174 -17.67 -2.72 10.46
C GLN A 174 -17.87 -2.87 11.97
N ILE A 175 -16.87 -2.51 12.77
CA ILE A 175 -16.94 -2.60 14.23
C ILE A 175 -18.06 -1.71 14.78
N TYR A 176 -18.17 -0.47 14.31
CA TYR A 176 -19.23 0.45 14.74
C TYR A 176 -20.62 -0.12 14.43
N LYS A 177 -20.78 -0.76 13.27
CA LYS A 177 -22.04 -1.38 12.85
C LYS A 177 -22.39 -2.61 13.69
N GLU A 178 -21.41 -3.40 14.09
CA GLU A 178 -21.62 -4.54 15.01
C GLU A 178 -22.02 -4.06 16.40
N GLU A 179 -21.30 -3.09 16.96
CA GLU A 179 -21.58 -2.58 18.30
C GLU A 179 -22.91 -1.80 18.37
N SER A 180 -23.35 -1.21 17.25
CA SER A 180 -24.69 -0.60 17.14
C SER A 180 -25.81 -1.61 16.86
N ARG A 181 -25.50 -2.82 16.37
CA ARG A 181 -26.45 -3.92 16.22
C ARG A 181 -26.63 -4.71 17.52
N GLU A 182 -25.61 -4.78 18.37
CA GLU A 182 -25.64 -5.43 19.68
C GLU A 182 -26.21 -4.53 20.80
N ALA A 183 -27.44 -4.08 20.62
CA ALA A 183 -28.29 -3.61 21.74
C ALA A 183 -29.10 -4.77 22.36
N LYS A 184 -28.50 -5.96 22.47
CA LYS A 184 -29.01 -7.09 23.29
C LYS A 184 -27.86 -7.64 24.15
N PRO A 185 -28.11 -7.95 25.43
CA PRO A 185 -27.04 -8.15 26.39
C PRO A 185 -26.48 -9.57 26.28
N SER A 186 -25.35 -9.75 25.64
CA SER A 186 -24.41 -10.80 26.05
C SER A 186 -23.00 -10.23 25.96
N ARG A 187 -22.49 -9.87 27.14
CA ARG A 187 -21.15 -9.37 27.34
C ARG A 187 -20.14 -10.48 27.06
N GLN A 188 -19.71 -10.59 25.82
CA GLN A 188 -18.35 -11.03 25.50
C GLN A 188 -17.64 -9.79 24.98
N GLU A 189 -16.76 -9.23 25.82
CA GLU A 189 -15.80 -8.22 25.39
C GLU A 189 -14.88 -8.90 24.36
N THR A 190 -15.30 -8.94 23.09
CA THR A 190 -14.39 -9.23 21.99
C THR A 190 -13.44 -8.04 21.93
N GLY A 191 -12.31 -8.16 22.63
CA GLY A 191 -11.28 -7.13 22.65
C GLY A 191 -10.90 -6.76 21.22
N TYR A 192 -10.44 -5.53 21.01
CA TYR A 192 -10.21 -4.97 19.67
C TYR A 192 -9.09 -5.66 18.85
N LEU A 193 -8.45 -6.67 19.43
CA LEU A 193 -7.28 -7.38 18.91
C LEU A 193 -7.56 -8.19 17.62
N PRO A 194 -8.67 -8.94 17.46
CA PRO A 194 -8.97 -9.66 16.23
C PRO A 194 -9.25 -8.71 15.05
N TRP A 195 -9.87 -7.56 15.31
CA TRP A 195 -10.17 -6.56 14.28
C TRP A 195 -8.93 -5.79 13.83
N ALA A 196 -8.05 -5.42 14.77
CA ALA A 196 -6.72 -4.93 14.44
C ALA A 196 -5.95 -5.96 13.59
N GLY A 197 -6.04 -7.25 13.95
CA GLY A 197 -5.48 -8.35 13.17
C GLY A 197 -6.06 -8.47 11.75
N ALA A 198 -7.38 -8.35 11.59
CA ALA A 198 -8.02 -8.41 10.28
C ALA A 198 -7.63 -7.23 9.37
N GLY A 199 -7.49 -6.03 9.94
CA GLY A 199 -6.98 -4.87 9.23
C GLY A 199 -5.55 -5.04 8.74
N LEU A 200 -4.69 -5.49 9.66
CA LEU A 200 -3.30 -5.80 9.38
C LEU A 200 -3.19 -6.85 8.26
N ALA A 201 -3.96 -7.93 8.38
CA ALA A 201 -3.99 -9.00 7.39
C ALA A 201 -4.45 -8.48 6.03
N SER A 202 -5.45 -7.61 5.99
CA SER A 202 -5.94 -7.03 4.72
C SER A 202 -4.87 -6.20 4.03
N ILE A 203 -4.13 -5.37 4.78
CA ILE A 203 -3.02 -4.58 4.23
C ILE A 203 -1.90 -5.50 3.73
N LEU A 204 -1.51 -6.50 4.52
CA LEU A 204 -0.50 -7.49 4.14
C LEU A 204 -0.90 -8.27 2.89
N ILE A 205 -2.17 -8.65 2.76
CA ILE A 205 -2.70 -9.34 1.58
C ILE A 205 -2.64 -8.43 0.36
N ILE A 206 -3.06 -7.16 0.49
CA ILE A 206 -3.00 -6.20 -0.61
C ILE A 206 -1.54 -6.00 -1.06
N TRP A 207 -0.62 -5.84 -0.10
CA TRP A 207 0.80 -5.72 -0.39
C TRP A 207 1.39 -6.96 -1.07
N PHE A 208 0.96 -8.14 -0.65
CA PHE A 208 1.36 -9.40 -1.28
C PHE A 208 0.90 -9.45 -2.73
N CYS A 209 -0.36 -9.09 -2.99
CA CYS A 209 -0.91 -9.00 -4.33
C CYS A 209 -0.22 -7.94 -5.20
N LEU A 210 0.24 -6.82 -4.61
CA LEU A 210 0.94 -5.75 -5.32
C LEU A 210 2.44 -6.04 -5.55
N GLY A 211 2.98 -7.12 -5.01
CA GLY A 211 4.39 -7.52 -5.19
C GLY A 211 5.37 -6.66 -4.43
N VAL A 212 4.94 -6.15 -3.26
CA VAL A 212 5.75 -5.36 -2.32
C VAL A 212 6.85 -6.20 -1.69
N PHE A 213 6.51 -7.45 -1.40
CA PHE A 213 7.46 -8.42 -0.89
C PHE A 213 8.33 -8.92 -2.04
N SER A 214 9.52 -9.46 -1.72
CA SER A 214 10.36 -10.17 -2.68
C SER A 214 9.62 -11.32 -3.37
N TYR A 215 8.48 -11.75 -2.84
CA TYR A 215 7.58 -12.72 -3.45
C TYR A 215 6.35 -12.02 -4.02
N SER A 216 6.08 -12.21 -5.31
CA SER A 216 4.92 -11.62 -5.98
C SER A 216 4.14 -12.66 -6.79
N PRO A 217 2.79 -12.68 -6.72
CA PRO A 217 1.99 -13.57 -7.54
C PRO A 217 1.87 -13.04 -8.97
N ARG A 218 2.04 -13.93 -9.96
CA ARG A 218 1.88 -13.64 -11.40
C ARG A 218 0.99 -14.68 -12.04
N VAL A 219 -0.04 -14.21 -12.75
CA VAL A 219 -0.95 -15.09 -13.49
C VAL A 219 -0.30 -15.49 -14.81
N ILE A 220 -0.36 -16.78 -15.12
CA ILE A 220 0.21 -17.35 -16.33
C ILE A 220 -0.79 -17.26 -17.47
N LEU A 221 -0.38 -16.58 -18.53
CA LEU A 221 -1.25 -16.22 -19.66
C LEU A 221 -0.95 -17.03 -20.93
N SER A 222 0.17 -17.76 -20.97
CA SER A 222 0.60 -18.56 -22.11
C SER A 222 0.79 -20.03 -21.74
N GLY A 223 0.71 -20.89 -22.75
CA GLY A 223 0.92 -22.33 -22.61
C GLY A 223 2.38 -22.78 -22.80
N SER A 224 3.35 -21.87 -22.89
CA SER A 224 4.75 -22.20 -23.23
C SER A 224 5.46 -23.02 -22.15
N MET A 225 4.95 -23.02 -20.92
CA MET A 225 5.50 -23.75 -19.78
C MET A 225 4.74 -25.04 -19.46
N MET A 226 3.83 -25.50 -20.32
CA MET A 226 3.17 -26.80 -20.14
C MET A 226 4.19 -27.95 -20.32
N PRO A 227 4.08 -29.05 -19.56
CA PRO A 227 3.04 -29.37 -18.57
C PRO A 227 3.33 -28.85 -17.15
N VAL A 228 4.47 -28.19 -16.92
CA VAL A 228 4.90 -27.74 -15.58
C VAL A 228 3.99 -26.65 -15.04
N MET A 229 3.44 -25.82 -15.92
CA MET A 229 2.62 -24.66 -15.57
C MET A 229 1.55 -24.45 -16.64
N ASN A 230 0.29 -24.35 -16.23
CA ASN A 230 -0.84 -24.20 -17.14
C ASN A 230 -1.32 -22.75 -17.22
N ILE A 231 -2.04 -22.44 -18.30
CA ILE A 231 -2.75 -21.16 -18.44
C ILE A 231 -3.76 -21.03 -17.29
N GLY A 232 -3.73 -19.90 -16.59
CA GLY A 232 -4.59 -19.64 -15.43
C GLY A 232 -4.01 -20.11 -14.09
N ASP A 233 -2.81 -20.68 -14.06
CA ASP A 233 -2.07 -20.89 -12.81
C ASP A 233 -1.49 -19.56 -12.29
N VAL A 234 -1.24 -19.48 -10.98
CA VAL A 234 -0.51 -18.37 -10.36
C VAL A 234 0.88 -18.85 -9.98
N ALA A 235 1.91 -18.27 -10.59
CA ALA A 235 3.30 -18.46 -10.20
C ALA A 235 3.67 -17.44 -9.11
N ILE A 236 4.29 -17.90 -8.03
CA ILE A 236 4.92 -17.02 -7.05
C ILE A 236 6.36 -16.79 -7.50
N LEU A 237 6.64 -15.54 -7.87
CA LEU A 237 7.94 -15.09 -8.33
C LEU A 237 8.73 -14.54 -7.14
N HIS A 238 9.92 -15.08 -6.89
CA HIS A 238 10.91 -14.52 -5.98
C HIS A 238 11.85 -13.60 -6.77
N THR A 239 11.80 -12.29 -6.51
CA THR A 239 12.73 -11.30 -7.07
C THR A 239 14.12 -11.56 -6.54
N ILE A 240 15.03 -11.94 -7.44
CA ILE A 240 16.43 -12.24 -7.17
C ILE A 240 17.32 -11.43 -8.13
N PRO A 241 18.54 -11.06 -7.74
CA PRO A 241 19.51 -10.57 -8.71
C PRO A 241 19.84 -11.69 -9.70
N GLY A 242 20.04 -11.35 -10.99
CA GLY A 242 20.29 -12.37 -12.01
C GLY A 242 21.53 -13.23 -11.75
N SER A 243 22.50 -12.73 -10.98
CA SER A 243 23.69 -13.48 -10.54
C SER A 243 23.33 -14.73 -9.75
N GLU A 244 22.18 -14.73 -9.07
CA GLU A 244 21.67 -15.87 -8.33
C GLU A 244 20.88 -16.87 -9.17
N ALA A 245 20.47 -16.49 -10.39
CA ALA A 245 19.77 -17.39 -11.31
C ALA A 245 20.68 -18.54 -11.71
N LYS A 246 20.14 -19.76 -11.78
CA LYS A 246 20.91 -20.97 -12.09
C LYS A 246 20.33 -21.75 -13.25
N LEU A 247 21.15 -22.63 -13.82
CA LEU A 247 20.71 -23.64 -14.76
C LEU A 247 19.47 -24.36 -14.22
N ARG A 248 18.46 -24.54 -15.08
CA ARG A 248 17.14 -25.15 -14.80
C ARG A 248 16.14 -24.29 -14.03
N ASP A 249 16.50 -23.09 -13.59
CA ASP A 249 15.56 -22.17 -12.98
C ASP A 249 14.53 -21.69 -13.99
N ILE A 250 13.29 -21.52 -13.55
CA ILE A 250 12.23 -20.89 -14.33
C ILE A 250 12.24 -19.42 -13.95
N VAL A 251 12.55 -18.54 -14.90
CA VAL A 251 12.72 -17.10 -14.67
C VAL A 251 11.73 -16.30 -15.48
N MET A 252 11.33 -15.14 -14.94
CA MET A 252 10.51 -14.16 -15.65
C MET A 252 11.38 -12.99 -16.09
N PHE A 253 11.23 -12.58 -17.35
CA PHE A 253 12.01 -11.50 -17.96
C PHE A 253 11.16 -10.74 -18.99
N PRO A 254 11.52 -9.48 -19.33
CA PRO A 254 10.80 -8.71 -20.32
C PRO A 254 11.19 -9.13 -21.74
N VAL A 255 10.21 -9.21 -22.63
CA VAL A 255 10.39 -9.35 -24.09
C VAL A 255 9.51 -8.30 -24.75
N GLY A 256 10.13 -7.23 -25.27
CA GLY A 256 9.41 -6.04 -25.73
C GLY A 256 8.54 -5.44 -24.62
N SER A 257 7.23 -5.33 -24.84
CA SER A 257 6.25 -4.85 -23.86
C SER A 257 5.65 -5.96 -22.98
N MET A 258 5.98 -7.22 -23.25
CA MET A 258 5.42 -8.38 -22.57
C MET A 258 6.41 -8.97 -21.55
N LYS A 259 5.89 -9.77 -20.62
CA LYS A 259 6.70 -10.56 -19.70
C LYS A 259 6.57 -12.03 -20.05
N VAL A 260 7.71 -12.68 -20.25
CA VAL A 260 7.80 -14.09 -20.61
C VAL A 260 8.39 -14.86 -19.44
N THR A 261 7.94 -16.10 -19.24
CA THR A 261 8.43 -16.98 -18.17
C THR A 261 8.94 -18.26 -18.82
N HIS A 262 10.25 -18.50 -18.82
CA HIS A 262 10.88 -19.66 -19.45
C HIS A 262 11.95 -20.28 -18.54
N ARG A 263 12.37 -21.50 -18.85
CA ARG A 263 13.43 -22.22 -18.13
C ARG A 263 14.80 -21.90 -18.70
N ILE A 264 15.77 -21.63 -17.84
CA ILE A 264 17.19 -21.53 -18.22
C ILE A 264 17.69 -22.92 -18.57
N ILE A 265 18.12 -23.10 -19.82
CA ILE A 265 18.68 -24.35 -20.33
C ILE A 265 20.19 -24.29 -20.52
N ASP A 266 20.78 -23.09 -20.58
CA ASP A 266 22.22 -22.90 -20.62
C ASP A 266 22.65 -21.58 -19.95
N VAL A 267 23.89 -21.54 -19.47
CA VAL A 267 24.51 -20.38 -18.81
C VAL A 267 25.88 -20.11 -19.42
N GLU A 268 25.99 -19.01 -20.13
CA GLU A 268 27.23 -18.56 -20.76
C GLU A 268 27.83 -17.39 -19.98
N LYS A 269 29.16 -17.36 -19.87
CA LYS A 269 29.91 -16.24 -19.30
C LYS A 269 30.69 -15.55 -20.42
N ALA A 270 30.39 -14.28 -20.67
CA ALA A 270 31.14 -13.42 -21.58
C ALA A 270 31.86 -12.32 -20.78
N GLU A 271 32.72 -11.55 -21.45
CA GLU A 271 33.44 -10.43 -20.83
C GLU A 271 32.49 -9.34 -20.30
N GLU A 272 31.33 -9.16 -20.94
CA GLU A 272 30.31 -8.16 -20.59
C GLU A 272 29.33 -8.63 -19.50
N GLY A 273 29.33 -9.92 -19.14
CA GLY A 273 28.42 -10.46 -18.12
C GLY A 273 28.00 -11.91 -18.36
N ARG A 274 27.03 -12.38 -17.58
CA ARG A 274 26.39 -13.68 -17.78
C ARG A 274 25.16 -13.56 -18.68
N TYR A 275 25.04 -14.53 -19.57
CA TYR A 275 23.91 -14.67 -20.48
C TYR A 275 23.26 -16.04 -20.28
N PHE A 276 21.95 -16.08 -20.45
CA PHE A 276 21.15 -17.29 -20.29
C PHE A 276 20.43 -17.62 -21.58
N THR A 277 20.53 -18.88 -21.99
CA THR A 277 19.64 -19.43 -23.01
C THR A 277 18.38 -19.91 -22.34
N THR A 278 17.23 -19.37 -22.72
CA THR A 278 15.94 -19.74 -22.13
C THR A 278 15.07 -20.51 -23.11
N LYS A 279 14.23 -21.40 -22.59
CA LYS A 279 13.29 -22.19 -23.38
C LYS A 279 12.01 -22.45 -22.61
N GLY A 280 10.86 -22.25 -23.26
CA GLY A 280 9.58 -22.72 -22.74
C GLY A 280 9.54 -24.25 -22.75
N ASP A 281 9.08 -24.87 -21.66
CA ASP A 281 9.04 -26.34 -21.54
C ASP A 281 8.20 -27.01 -22.67
N ALA A 282 7.21 -26.31 -23.22
CA ALA A 282 6.39 -26.76 -24.34
C ALA A 282 6.94 -26.35 -25.73
N ASN A 283 7.95 -25.48 -25.80
CA ASN A 283 8.47 -24.97 -27.06
C ASN A 283 9.39 -26.01 -27.72
N GLY A 284 9.40 -26.07 -29.06
CA GLY A 284 10.30 -26.96 -29.81
C GLY A 284 11.76 -26.50 -29.76
N GLU A 285 11.97 -25.19 -29.88
CA GLU A 285 13.30 -24.57 -29.97
C GLU A 285 13.53 -23.60 -28.79
N PRO A 286 14.79 -23.36 -28.40
CA PRO A 286 15.15 -22.28 -27.48
C PRO A 286 14.82 -20.91 -28.06
N GLU A 287 14.76 -19.91 -27.18
CA GLU A 287 14.68 -18.52 -27.60
C GLU A 287 15.95 -18.13 -28.38
N SER A 288 15.80 -17.36 -29.47
CA SER A 288 16.93 -16.89 -30.28
C SER A 288 17.80 -15.87 -29.55
N ASP A 289 17.18 -15.08 -28.68
CA ASP A 289 17.83 -13.98 -27.99
C ASP A 289 18.34 -14.45 -26.63
N LEU A 290 19.61 -14.15 -26.35
CA LEU A 290 20.23 -14.42 -25.06
C LEU A 290 19.68 -13.47 -24.00
N LEU A 291 19.26 -14.02 -22.87
CA LEU A 291 18.80 -13.25 -21.73
C LEU A 291 20.00 -12.76 -20.91
N ALA A 292 20.22 -11.45 -20.84
CA ALA A 292 21.25 -10.88 -19.99
C ALA A 292 20.88 -11.00 -18.50
N GLU A 293 21.89 -11.15 -17.65
CA GLU A 293 21.72 -11.26 -16.19
C GLU A 293 20.83 -10.15 -15.58
N GLN A 294 21.02 -8.93 -16.05
CA GLN A 294 20.32 -7.73 -15.58
C GLN A 294 18.82 -7.72 -15.90
N ASP A 295 18.36 -8.51 -16.87
CA ASP A 295 16.96 -8.52 -17.32
C ASP A 295 16.12 -9.58 -16.57
N VAL A 296 16.74 -10.37 -15.70
CA VAL A 296 16.05 -11.32 -14.82
C VAL A 296 15.24 -10.54 -13.77
N GLN A 297 13.91 -10.66 -13.83
CA GLN A 297 13.02 -10.02 -12.85
C GLN A 297 12.78 -10.88 -11.61
N GLY A 298 13.05 -12.19 -11.71
CA GLY A 298 12.92 -13.13 -10.61
C GLY A 298 12.78 -14.58 -11.07
N LYS A 299 12.73 -15.48 -10.08
CA LYS A 299 12.60 -16.92 -10.24
C LYS A 299 11.27 -17.42 -9.71
N VAL A 300 10.62 -18.33 -10.44
CA VAL A 300 9.42 -19.01 -9.96
C VAL A 300 9.81 -20.01 -8.88
N VAL A 301 9.24 -19.84 -7.68
CA VAL A 301 9.49 -20.71 -6.52
C VAL A 301 8.32 -21.60 -6.16
N MET A 302 7.10 -21.22 -6.57
CA MET A 302 5.88 -21.97 -6.28
C MET A 302 4.85 -21.75 -7.39
N ILE A 303 4.01 -22.76 -7.63
CA ILE A 303 2.91 -22.71 -8.59
C ILE A 303 1.64 -23.09 -7.86
N ILE A 304 0.62 -22.24 -7.93
CA ILE A 304 -0.70 -22.48 -7.34
C ILE A 304 -1.68 -22.72 -8.49
N PRO A 305 -2.11 -23.98 -8.71
CA PRO A 305 -2.97 -24.32 -9.83
C PRO A 305 -4.31 -23.60 -9.77
N LYS A 306 -4.84 -23.20 -10.93
CA LYS A 306 -6.20 -22.67 -11.13
C LYS A 306 -6.57 -21.37 -10.41
N LEU A 307 -5.70 -20.80 -9.58
CA LEU A 307 -6.01 -19.58 -8.82
C LEU A 307 -6.17 -18.34 -9.73
N GLY A 308 -5.51 -18.33 -10.89
CA GLY A 308 -5.57 -17.25 -11.86
C GLY A 308 -6.89 -17.18 -12.63
N TYR A 309 -7.68 -18.26 -12.65
CA TYR A 309 -9.01 -18.24 -13.28
C TYR A 309 -9.94 -17.22 -12.62
N LEU A 310 -9.81 -16.97 -11.30
CA LEU A 310 -10.57 -15.93 -10.63
C LEU A 310 -10.28 -14.54 -11.22
N THR A 311 -9.00 -14.24 -11.48
CA THR A 311 -8.59 -12.97 -12.09
C THR A 311 -8.93 -12.87 -13.57
N LEU A 312 -8.86 -13.98 -14.32
CA LEU A 312 -9.25 -14.03 -15.73
C LEU A 312 -10.77 -13.82 -15.89
N TRP A 313 -11.56 -14.42 -14.99
CA TRP A 313 -13.01 -14.24 -14.92
C TRP A 313 -13.40 -12.78 -14.66
N LEU A 314 -12.74 -12.13 -13.69
CA LEU A 314 -12.98 -10.70 -13.38
C LEU A 314 -12.59 -9.75 -14.52
N ARG A 315 -11.63 -10.13 -15.37
CA ARG A 315 -11.20 -9.34 -16.54
C ARG A 315 -12.06 -9.56 -17.78
N GLY A 316 -13.07 -10.43 -17.73
CA GLY A 316 -13.94 -10.74 -18.87
C GLY A 316 -13.21 -11.48 -20.00
N ALA A 317 -12.08 -12.11 -19.72
CA ALA A 317 -11.25 -12.81 -20.71
C ALA A 317 -11.75 -14.23 -21.01
N TRP A 318 -13.08 -14.42 -21.05
CA TRP A 318 -13.71 -15.61 -21.60
C TRP A 318 -14.36 -15.23 -22.93
N ASN A 319 -13.58 -15.37 -24.00
CA ASN A 319 -14.06 -15.65 -25.35
C ASN A 319 -13.42 -16.97 -25.78
#